data_AF-A0A2V9X7K8-F1
#
_entry.id   AF-A0A2V9X7K8-F1
#
_cell.length_a   1.000
_cell.length_b   1.000
_cell.length_c   1.000
_cell.angle_alpha   90.00
_cell.angle_beta   90.00
_cell.angle_gamma   90.00
#
_symmetry.space_group_name_H-M   'P 1'
#
loop_
_entity.id
_entity.type
_entity.pdbx_description
1 polymer ?
#
loop_
_entity_poly.entity_id
_entity_poly.type
_entity_poly.pdbx_seq_one_letter_code
_entity_poly.pdbx_strand_id
1 'polypeptide(L)'
;MPEIHVVQRDNRHLYQNYFDPYFRLRHDIYVKQRKWMALDRPDGREIDQFDTEDTVYLFCLDGGQLIGAMRAVPTLSPTLMSDIFPYLSIRAPIHRHDVYELSRVFVIPERRGEHAGPRIEMLLLTAIMEYGI
;
A
#
# COMPACT_ATOMS: atom_id res chain seq x y z
N MET A 1 -6.58 -17.17 9.41
CA MET A 1 -7.46 -16.65 8.35
C MET A 1 -6.94 -15.26 8.04
N PRO A 2 -6.88 -14.85 6.76
CA PRO A 2 -6.41 -13.51 6.41
C PRO A 2 -7.31 -12.43 7.01
N GLU A 3 -6.71 -11.47 7.72
CA GLU A 3 -7.35 -10.32 8.34
C GLU A 3 -6.76 -9.03 7.75
N ILE A 4 -7.60 -8.02 7.53
CA ILE A 4 -7.14 -6.71 7.06
C ILE A 4 -7.06 -5.75 8.25
N HIS A 5 -5.88 -5.19 8.47
CA HIS A 5 -5.60 -4.22 9.51
C HIS A 5 -5.40 -2.85 8.87
N VAL A 6 -6.25 -1.88 9.24
CA VAL A 6 -6.07 -0.48 8.86
C VAL A 6 -5.05 0.15 9.80
N VAL A 7 -3.95 0.64 9.25
CA VAL A 7 -2.85 1.27 9.97
C VAL A 7 -2.72 2.72 9.50
N GLN A 8 -2.94 3.65 10.41
CA GLN A 8 -2.95 5.10 10.18
C GLN A 8 -2.30 5.82 11.37
N ARG A 9 -2.13 7.16 11.29
CA ARG A 9 -1.42 7.96 12.31
C ARG A 9 -1.71 7.52 13.75
N ASP A 10 -2.99 7.43 14.12
CA ASP A 10 -3.40 7.23 15.51
C ASP A 10 -3.07 5.85 16.07
N ASN A 11 -2.99 4.82 15.23
CA ASN A 11 -2.71 3.44 15.66
C ASN A 11 -1.39 2.88 15.15
N ARG A 12 -0.62 3.65 14.37
CA ARG A 12 0.64 3.24 13.75
C ARG A 12 1.64 2.64 14.74
N HIS A 13 1.67 3.17 15.96
CA HIS A 13 2.54 2.71 17.03
C HIS A 13 2.29 1.24 17.43
N LEU A 14 1.09 0.70 17.20
CA LEU A 14 0.77 -0.71 17.46
C LEU A 14 1.32 -1.66 16.40
N TYR A 15 1.74 -1.14 15.24
CA TYR A 15 2.15 -1.92 14.07
C TYR A 15 3.62 -1.70 13.67
N GLN A 16 4.44 -1.12 14.55
CA GLN A 16 5.85 -0.78 14.26
C GLN A 16 6.64 -1.97 13.68
N ASN A 17 6.42 -3.17 14.22
CA ASN A 17 7.11 -4.40 13.80
C ASN A 17 6.77 -4.84 12.36
N TYR A 18 5.71 -4.30 11.75
CA TYR A 18 5.29 -4.66 10.40
C TYR A 18 5.89 -3.77 9.30
N PHE A 19 6.42 -2.59 9.64
CA PHE A 19 6.90 -1.64 8.62
C PHE A 19 8.18 -2.09 7.93
N ASP A 20 9.18 -2.61 8.65
CA ASP A 20 10.40 -3.12 8.00
C ASP A 20 10.10 -4.32 7.08
N PRO A 21 9.33 -5.35 7.52
CA PRO A 21 8.84 -6.40 6.61
C PRO A 21 8.06 -5.86 5.41
N TYR A 22 7.15 -4.91 5.62
CA TYR A 22 6.36 -4.30 4.54
C TYR A 22 7.26 -3.65 3.48
N PHE A 23 8.21 -2.80 3.87
CA PHE A 23 9.08 -2.10 2.93
C PHE A 23 10.06 -3.05 2.22
N ARG A 24 10.50 -4.13 2.88
CA ARG A 24 11.30 -5.18 2.24
C ARG A 24 10.50 -5.99 1.22
N LEU A 25 9.26 -6.38 1.55
CA LEU A 25 8.36 -7.04 0.59
C LEU A 25 8.08 -6.16 -0.63
N ARG A 26 7.89 -4.85 -0.40
CA ARG A 26 7.77 -3.88 -1.49
C ARG A 26 9.02 -3.85 -2.37
N HIS A 27 10.22 -3.85 -1.78
CA HIS A 27 11.48 -3.91 -2.54
C HIS A 27 11.57 -5.20 -3.37
N ASP A 28 11.27 -6.35 -2.78
CA ASP A 28 11.26 -7.63 -3.47
C ASP A 28 10.29 -7.64 -4.66
N ILE A 29 9.09 -7.08 -4.49
CA ILE A 29 8.06 -7.09 -5.53
C ILE A 29 8.30 -6.03 -6.61
N TYR A 30 8.51 -4.77 -6.21
CA TYR A 30 8.60 -3.66 -7.17
C TYR A 30 9.97 -3.54 -7.80
N VAL A 31 11.05 -3.71 -7.02
CA VAL A 31 12.42 -3.59 -7.52
C VAL A 31 12.91 -4.93 -8.08
N LYS A 32 12.95 -5.98 -7.26
CA LYS A 32 13.56 -7.25 -7.70
C LYS A 32 12.74 -7.98 -8.75
N GLN A 33 11.42 -8.08 -8.59
CA GLN A 33 10.55 -8.78 -9.56
C GLN A 33 10.15 -7.88 -10.73
N ARG A 34 9.56 -6.70 -10.47
CA ARG A 34 9.04 -5.81 -11.52
C ARG A 34 10.08 -4.88 -12.16
N LYS A 35 11.32 -4.85 -11.65
CA LYS A 35 12.44 -4.07 -12.20
C LYS A 35 12.19 -2.55 -12.22
N TRP A 36 11.42 -2.03 -11.27
CA TRP A 36 11.25 -0.59 -11.10
C TRP A 36 12.48 0.01 -10.41
N MET A 37 13.58 0.08 -11.15
CA MET A 37 14.90 0.44 -10.61
C MET A 37 14.98 1.86 -10.03
N ALA A 38 14.07 2.76 -10.44
CA ALA A 38 13.96 4.09 -9.85
C ALA A 38 13.57 4.08 -8.36
N LEU A 39 13.04 2.96 -7.87
CA LEU A 39 12.66 2.76 -6.47
C LEU A 39 13.73 2.03 -5.65
N ASP A 40 14.85 1.66 -6.27
CA ASP A 40 15.91 0.89 -5.60
C ASP A 40 16.63 1.75 -4.54
N ARG A 41 16.84 1.17 -3.36
CA ARG A 41 17.49 1.82 -2.23
C ARG A 41 18.52 0.86 -1.63
N PRO A 42 19.71 1.34 -1.21
CA PRO A 42 20.79 0.47 -0.71
C PRO A 42 20.45 -0.36 0.52
N ASP A 43 19.47 0.06 1.32
CA ASP A 43 19.02 -0.63 2.54
C ASP A 43 18.04 -1.78 2.26
N GLY A 44 17.68 -2.01 0.99
CA GLY A 44 16.75 -3.05 0.56
C GLY A 44 15.30 -2.79 1.00
N ARG A 45 14.96 -1.53 1.26
CA ARG A 45 13.60 -1.09 1.62
C ARG A 45 13.06 -0.22 0.49
N GLU A 46 11.84 -0.48 0.02
CA GLU A 46 11.18 0.41 -0.93
C GLU A 46 10.29 1.40 -0.14
N ILE A 47 10.81 2.61 0.03
CA ILE A 47 10.17 3.74 0.73
C ILE A 47 10.29 4.96 -0.18
N ASP A 48 9.15 5.56 -0.52
CA ASP A 48 9.09 6.77 -1.33
C ASP A 48 8.57 7.97 -0.50
N GLN A 49 8.49 9.15 -1.12
CA GLN A 49 8.08 10.39 -0.45
C GLN A 49 6.62 10.39 0.02
N PHE A 50 5.81 9.40 -0.39
CA PHE A 50 4.40 9.28 -0.03
C PHE A 50 4.18 8.31 1.14
N ASP A 51 5.25 7.80 1.74
CA ASP A 51 5.23 7.04 2.99
C ASP A 51 5.40 7.98 4.21
N THR A 52 4.36 8.78 4.47
CA THR A 52 4.33 9.80 5.53
C THR A 52 3.50 9.34 6.73
N GLU A 53 3.35 10.20 7.74
CA GLU A 53 2.47 9.93 8.88
C GLU A 53 0.98 9.91 8.51
N ASP A 54 0.58 10.67 7.49
CA ASP A 54 -0.81 10.76 7.00
C ASP A 54 -1.19 9.60 6.08
N THR A 55 -0.22 8.76 5.69
CA THR A 55 -0.44 7.59 4.87
C THR A 55 -1.21 6.51 5.64
N VAL A 56 -2.29 6.04 5.03
CA VAL A 56 -3.06 4.90 5.52
C VAL A 56 -2.56 3.64 4.81
N TYR A 57 -2.27 2.60 5.58
CA TYR A 57 -1.87 1.30 5.07
C TYR A 57 -2.94 0.27 5.42
N LEU A 58 -3.28 -0.60 4.47
CA LEU A 58 -4.10 -1.77 4.70
C LEU A 58 -3.17 -2.97 4.66
N PHE A 59 -2.92 -3.60 5.81
CA PHE A 59 -2.08 -4.79 5.92
C PHE A 59 -2.96 -6.04 5.97
N CYS A 60 -2.71 -6.98 5.07
CA CYS A 60 -3.31 -8.30 5.12
C CYS A 60 -2.39 -9.24 5.91
N LEU A 61 -2.84 -9.64 7.10
CA LEU A 61 -2.12 -10.51 8.02
C LEU A 61 -2.77 -11.90 8.06
N ASP A 62 -1.98 -12.96 8.07
CA ASP A 62 -2.47 -14.32 8.30
C ASP A 62 -1.53 -15.03 9.28
N GLY A 63 -2.05 -15.38 10.45
CA GLY A 63 -1.21 -15.92 11.54
C GLY A 63 -0.09 -14.98 11.98
N GLY A 64 -0.30 -13.67 11.86
CA GLY A 64 0.71 -12.64 12.16
C GLY A 64 1.73 -12.39 11.04
N GLN A 65 1.67 -13.10 9.92
CA GLN A 65 2.52 -12.84 8.75
C GLN A 65 1.86 -11.84 7.80
N LEU A 66 2.62 -10.83 7.36
CA LEU A 66 2.19 -9.90 6.31
C LEU A 66 2.24 -10.57 4.93
N ILE A 67 1.08 -10.78 4.32
CA ILE A 67 0.93 -11.52 3.05
C ILE A 67 0.40 -10.66 1.89
N GLY A 68 -0.05 -9.45 2.17
CA GLY A 68 -0.48 -8.49 1.17
C GLY A 68 -0.68 -7.12 1.79
N ALA A 69 -0.70 -6.09 0.96
CA ALA A 69 -0.97 -4.74 1.42
C ALA A 69 -1.49 -3.82 0.33
N MET A 70 -2.01 -2.68 0.75
CA MET A 70 -2.34 -1.53 -0.08
C MET A 70 -2.03 -0.24 0.69
N ARG A 71 -1.71 0.82 -0.04
CA ARG A 71 -1.48 2.17 0.49
C ARG A 71 -2.56 3.12 -0.02
N ALA A 72 -3.09 3.96 0.87
CA ALA A 72 -3.99 5.05 0.56
C ALA A 72 -3.39 6.37 1.07
N VAL A 73 -3.23 7.35 0.19
CA VAL A 73 -2.66 8.67 0.50
C VAL A 73 -3.75 9.73 0.35
N PRO A 74 -4.02 10.58 1.37
CA PRO A 74 -5.01 11.64 1.23
C PRO A 74 -4.64 12.58 0.07
N THR A 75 -5.57 12.90 -0.82
CA THR A 75 -5.28 13.79 -1.97
C THR A 75 -5.05 15.25 -1.56
N LEU A 76 -5.25 15.61 -0.29
CA LEU A 76 -4.79 16.88 0.26
C LEU A 76 -3.26 16.97 0.41
N SER A 77 -2.59 15.83 0.47
CA SER A 77 -1.13 15.70 0.49
C SER A 77 -0.58 15.48 -0.92
N PRO A 78 0.72 15.65 -1.16
CA PRO A 78 1.36 15.20 -2.40
C PRO A 78 1.08 13.72 -2.68
N THR A 79 0.77 13.38 -3.94
CA THR A 79 0.47 12.02 -4.40
C THR A 79 1.29 11.67 -5.65
N LEU A 80 1.26 10.40 -6.10
CA LEU A 80 1.89 10.02 -7.36
C LEU A 80 1.28 10.80 -8.53
N MET A 81 -0.05 10.95 -8.53
CA MET A 81 -0.76 11.68 -9.57
C MET A 81 -0.48 13.19 -9.54
N SER A 82 -0.28 13.82 -8.38
CA SER A 82 0.06 15.25 -8.33
C SER A 82 1.52 15.53 -8.68
N ASP A 83 2.46 14.72 -8.20
CA ASP A 83 3.88 15.07 -8.21
C ASP A 83 4.68 14.35 -9.29
N ILE A 84 4.30 13.11 -9.63
CA ILE A 84 5.08 12.25 -10.55
C ILE A 84 4.38 12.10 -11.90
N PHE A 85 3.07 11.94 -11.89
CA PHE A 85 2.25 11.69 -13.08
C PHE A 85 1.12 12.73 -13.31
N PRO A 86 1.35 14.05 -13.11
CA PRO A 86 0.29 15.05 -13.30
C PRO A 86 -0.25 15.07 -14.73
N TYR A 87 0.57 14.68 -15.70
CA TYR A 87 0.20 14.58 -17.11
C TYR A 87 -0.84 13.47 -17.42
N LEU A 88 -1.10 12.54 -16.49
CA LEU A 88 -2.18 11.55 -16.64
C LEU A 88 -3.55 12.12 -16.26
N SER A 89 -3.59 13.30 -15.64
CA SER A 89 -4.83 13.99 -15.29
C SER A 89 -5.32 14.83 -16.47
N ILE A 90 -6.55 14.57 -16.94
CA ILE A 90 -7.17 15.30 -18.06
C ILE A 90 -7.41 16.78 -17.72
N ARG A 91 -7.64 17.09 -16.43
CA ARG A 91 -7.85 18.45 -15.92
C ARG A 91 -6.68 18.86 -15.04
N ALA A 92 -6.78 18.57 -13.75
CA ALA A 92 -5.77 18.79 -12.75
C ALA A 92 -5.77 17.59 -11.79
N PRO A 93 -4.66 17.33 -11.09
CA PRO A 93 -4.63 16.37 -10.00
C PRO A 93 -5.75 16.65 -8.98
N ILE A 94 -6.35 15.60 -8.45
CA ILE A 94 -7.42 15.70 -7.46
C ILE A 94 -6.81 16.21 -6.15
N HIS A 95 -7.46 17.19 -5.52
CA HIS A 95 -7.10 17.72 -4.20
C HIS A 95 -8.38 17.92 -3.39
N ARG A 96 -8.77 16.91 -2.60
CA ARG A 96 -10.04 16.88 -1.86
C ARG A 96 -9.90 16.16 -0.52
N HIS A 97 -10.65 16.61 0.48
CA HIS A 97 -10.64 16.02 1.83
C HIS A 97 -11.31 14.65 1.91
N ASP A 98 -12.17 14.31 0.95
CA ASP A 98 -12.96 13.09 0.85
C ASP A 98 -12.41 12.11 -0.21
N VAL A 99 -11.18 12.30 -0.70
CA VAL A 99 -10.57 11.45 -1.73
C VAL A 99 -9.15 11.06 -1.34
N TYR A 100 -8.84 9.77 -1.55
CA TYR A 100 -7.52 9.17 -1.37
C TYR A 100 -6.99 8.61 -2.69
N GLU A 101 -5.68 8.68 -2.91
CA GLU A 101 -4.99 7.97 -3.98
C GLU A 101 -4.55 6.58 -3.49
N LEU A 102 -4.95 5.54 -4.24
CA LEU A 102 -4.55 4.16 -3.96
C LEU A 102 -3.28 3.80 -4.71
N SER A 103 -2.32 3.21 -4.01
CA SER A 103 -1.05 2.77 -4.58
C SER A 103 -0.50 1.54 -3.85
N ARG A 104 0.59 0.98 -4.37
CA ARG A 104 1.35 -0.12 -3.73
C ARG A 104 0.48 -1.32 -3.31
N VAL A 105 -0.50 -1.69 -4.16
CA VAL A 105 -1.27 -2.92 -3.98
C VAL A 105 -0.40 -4.12 -4.33
N PHE A 106 -0.30 -5.08 -3.42
CA PHE A 106 0.37 -6.35 -3.68
C PHE A 106 -0.15 -7.51 -2.82
N VAL A 107 0.10 -8.71 -3.32
CA VAL A 107 0.02 -9.99 -2.60
C VAL A 107 1.33 -10.73 -2.83
N ILE A 108 1.89 -11.36 -1.79
CA ILE A 108 3.14 -12.13 -1.92
C ILE A 108 2.93 -13.29 -2.92
N PRO A 109 3.96 -13.66 -3.72
CA PRO A 109 3.81 -14.63 -4.80
C PRO A 109 3.09 -15.93 -4.41
N GLU A 110 3.40 -16.45 -3.22
CA GLU A 110 2.91 -17.73 -2.68
C GLU A 110 1.43 -17.69 -2.30
N ARG A 111 0.81 -16.51 -2.27
CA ARG A 111 -0.58 -16.30 -1.87
C ARG A 111 -1.44 -15.67 -2.97
N ARG A 112 -0.91 -15.54 -4.20
CA ARG A 112 -1.63 -14.98 -5.35
C ARG A 112 -2.60 -16.00 -5.95
N GLY A 113 -3.79 -15.56 -6.33
CA GLY A 113 -4.79 -16.44 -6.93
C GLY A 113 -5.55 -17.27 -5.88
N GLU A 114 -6.14 -18.39 -6.31
CA GLU A 114 -7.08 -19.14 -5.48
C GLU A 114 -6.38 -20.05 -4.46
N HIS A 115 -6.74 -19.89 -3.18
CA HIS A 115 -6.16 -20.62 -2.06
C HIS A 115 -7.24 -21.04 -1.04
N ALA A 116 -8.29 -21.75 -1.50
CA ALA A 116 -9.41 -22.23 -0.68
C ALA A 116 -9.94 -21.14 0.29
N GLY A 117 -10.59 -20.12 -0.28
CA GLY A 117 -11.04 -18.93 0.44
C GLY A 117 -11.10 -17.71 -0.50
N PRO A 118 -11.45 -16.53 0.01
CA PRO A 118 -11.43 -15.31 -0.79
C PRO A 118 -9.99 -14.96 -1.23
N ARG A 119 -9.87 -14.53 -2.48
CA ARG A 119 -8.62 -14.00 -3.04
C ARG A 119 -8.18 -12.76 -2.26
N ILE A 120 -6.92 -12.70 -1.84
CA ILE A 120 -6.42 -11.61 -0.97
C ILE A 120 -6.51 -10.24 -1.66
N GLU A 121 -6.29 -10.18 -2.97
CA GLU A 121 -6.49 -8.97 -3.75
C GLU A 121 -7.94 -8.47 -3.69
N MET A 122 -8.93 -9.38 -3.66
CA MET A 122 -10.33 -9.01 -3.52
C MET A 122 -10.65 -8.58 -2.08
N LEU A 123 -10.03 -9.20 -1.07
CA LEU A 123 -10.14 -8.75 0.32
C LEU A 123 -9.59 -7.32 0.49
N LEU A 124 -8.42 -7.03 -0.06
CA LEU A 124 -7.81 -5.70 -0.05
C LEU A 124 -8.72 -4.68 -0.73
N LEU A 125 -9.23 -4.98 -1.93
CA LEU A 125 -10.16 -4.10 -2.66
C LEU A 125 -11.49 -3.91 -1.91
N THR A 126 -12.01 -4.94 -1.25
CA THR A 126 -13.23 -4.82 -0.44
C THR A 126 -12.97 -3.94 0.78
N ALA A 127 -11.85 -4.15 1.47
CA ALA A 127 -11.50 -3.43 2.68
C ALA A 127 -11.24 -1.93 2.44
N ILE A 128 -10.66 -1.54 1.30
CA ILE A 128 -10.50 -0.11 1.00
C ILE A 128 -11.83 0.58 0.68
N MET A 129 -12.76 -0.16 0.08
CA MET A 129 -14.12 0.36 -0.12
C MET A 129 -14.85 0.48 1.22
N GLU A 130 -14.70 -0.50 2.11
CA GLU A 130 -15.25 -0.44 3.48
C GLU A 130 -14.67 0.72 4.30
N TYR A 131 -13.36 0.97 4.19
CA TYR A 131 -12.71 2.11 4.84
C TYR A 131 -13.21 3.47 4.33
N GLY A 132 -13.63 3.53 3.06
CA GLY A 132 -14.07 4.77 2.42
C GLY A 132 -15.56 5.12 2.59
N ILE A 133 -16.35 4.28 3.28
CA ILE A 133 -17.77 4.53 3.61
C ILE A 133 -17.86 5.35 4.90
#